data_AF-A0A962JKK6-F1
#
_entry.id   AF-A0A962JKK6-F1
#
_cell.length_a   1.000
_cell.length_b   1.000
_cell.length_c   1.000
_cell.angle_alpha   90.00
_cell.angle_beta   90.00
_cell.angle_gamma   90.00
#
_symmetry.space_group_name_H-M   'P 1'
#
loop_
_entity.id
_entity.type
_entity.pdbx_description
1 polymer ?
#
loop_
_entity_poly.entity_id
_entity_poly.type
_entity_poly.pdbx_seq_one_letter_code
_entity_poly.pdbx_strand_id
1 'polypeptide(L)'
;PTLSAILQEKISQFITLLWDLGLDIGSSVRSLETCIDKVNEDVTIATTFLENRTLCGDDGLRQNLLTLLAPLWSDAVFFEAKRDEQIARHRKHNDTEYNLEPDLKNAPGGLRDIQTICWVTKRHFQTNNLYDLVSNGFLTEYEYKQLAEGERFLWKIRFALHHIAGRNENKLLFDYQRTLAKEFGYVDNDANRAVEQFMKQYYRVAMSLSMLNEMLLQYFDEAILKADEPANIKVLSEDFQLVNNQLEVRHHQVFARNPSALMELFAILADDDDIEGVRASTIRLIMVEARKINDDFRNNPQNKAYFIEILRSSRYLFSTLRRMKRYGVLGKYLPAFGAIIGQMQYDLFHIYTVDAHTLLVIKNMRRFRYPDTQTQFPLAHEIVQNLPMPELLYLSGLFH
;
A
#
# COMPACT_ATOMS: atom_id res chain seq x y z
N PRO A 1 27.02 28.52 21.25
CA PRO A 1 28.18 29.21 20.63
C PRO A 1 27.88 29.63 19.18
N THR A 2 28.09 30.90 18.85
CA THR A 2 27.95 31.44 17.49
C THR A 2 29.17 31.07 16.64
N LEU A 3 28.93 30.60 15.41
CA LEU A 3 29.98 30.30 14.44
C LEU A 3 30.82 31.55 14.11
N SER A 4 32.12 31.39 13.87
CA SER A 4 32.97 32.51 13.45
C SER A 4 32.53 33.05 12.08
N ALA A 5 32.71 34.35 11.86
CA ALA A 5 32.32 35.01 10.60
C ALA A 5 32.94 34.33 9.37
N ILE A 6 34.22 33.92 9.46
CA ILE A 6 34.94 33.20 8.40
C ILE A 6 34.27 31.87 8.06
N LEU A 7 33.82 31.12 9.08
CA LEU A 7 33.18 29.83 8.85
C LEU A 7 31.77 29.98 8.29
N GLN A 8 31.03 31.01 8.73
CA GLN A 8 29.73 31.36 8.15
C GLN A 8 29.86 31.67 6.65
N GLU A 9 30.85 32.48 6.25
CA GLU A 9 31.09 32.80 4.84
C GLU A 9 31.41 31.56 4.01
N LYS A 10 32.29 30.67 4.49
CA LYS A 10 32.63 29.42 3.80
C LYS A 10 31.42 28.49 3.63
N ILE A 11 30.57 28.39 4.65
CA ILE A 11 29.35 27.57 4.58
C ILE A 11 28.39 28.16 3.55
N SER A 12 28.19 29.48 3.56
CA SER A 12 27.34 30.15 2.57
C SER A 12 27.83 29.91 1.15
N GLN A 13 29.13 30.08 0.88
CA GLN A 13 29.73 29.81 -0.43
C GLN A 13 29.54 28.35 -0.86
N PHE A 14 29.70 27.41 0.07
CA PHE A 14 29.49 25.98 -0.21
C PHE A 14 28.03 25.68 -0.57
N ILE A 15 27.05 26.24 0.16
CA ILE A 15 25.62 26.05 -0.13
C ILE A 15 25.27 26.65 -1.50
N THR A 16 25.77 27.86 -1.80
CA THR A 16 25.59 28.49 -3.11
C THR A 16 26.14 27.61 -4.23
N LEU A 17 27.35 27.05 -4.07
CA LEU A 17 27.93 26.14 -5.05
C LEU A 17 27.05 24.91 -5.31
N LEU A 18 26.45 24.32 -4.28
CA LEU A 18 25.57 23.15 -4.46
C LEU A 18 24.32 23.52 -5.27
N TRP A 19 23.75 24.70 -5.06
CA TRP A 19 22.64 25.21 -5.88
C TRP A 19 23.07 25.53 -7.31
N ASP A 20 24.26 26.11 -7.51
CA ASP A 20 24.82 26.38 -8.84
C ASP A 20 25.06 25.09 -9.63
N LEU A 21 25.35 23.99 -8.93
CA LEU A 21 25.43 22.63 -9.51
C LEU A 21 24.06 21.99 -9.78
N GLY A 22 22.95 22.69 -9.47
CA GLY A 22 21.59 22.21 -9.69
C GLY A 22 21.09 21.21 -8.65
N LEU A 23 21.73 21.10 -7.49
CA LEU A 23 21.29 20.20 -6.41
C LEU A 23 20.16 20.85 -5.61
N ASP A 24 19.02 20.18 -5.55
CA ASP A 24 17.90 20.56 -4.69
C ASP A 24 18.18 20.12 -3.24
N ILE A 25 18.83 21.01 -2.48
CA ILE A 25 19.20 20.78 -1.07
C ILE A 25 18.49 21.74 -0.13
N GLY A 26 17.90 21.19 0.93
CA GLY A 26 17.56 21.95 2.13
C GLY A 26 18.79 22.06 3.04
N SER A 27 19.20 23.28 3.39
CA SER A 27 20.35 23.53 4.26
C SER A 27 19.95 24.23 5.55
N SER A 28 20.51 23.80 6.69
CA SER A 28 20.38 24.53 7.96
C SER A 28 21.62 24.33 8.82
N VAL A 29 22.01 25.37 9.56
CA VAL A 29 23.11 25.31 10.52
C VAL A 29 22.54 25.53 11.92
N ARG A 30 22.74 24.57 12.82
CA ARG A 30 22.09 24.55 14.14
C ARG A 30 23.07 24.05 15.22
N SER A 31 22.90 24.54 16.45
CA SER A 31 23.52 23.91 17.62
C SER A 31 22.77 22.62 17.99
N LEU A 32 23.36 21.80 18.85
CA LEU A 32 22.67 20.61 19.39
C LEU A 32 21.37 21.00 20.10
N GLU A 33 21.38 22.06 20.90
CA GLU A 33 20.21 22.59 21.61
C GLU A 33 19.09 22.98 20.63
N THR A 34 19.42 23.75 19.59
CA THR A 34 18.42 24.14 18.57
C THR A 34 17.88 22.94 17.79
N CYS A 35 18.69 21.89 17.58
CA CYS A 35 18.22 20.65 16.98
C CYS A 35 17.17 19.95 17.87
N ILE A 36 17.38 19.91 19.18
CA ILE A 36 16.45 19.34 20.17
C ILE A 36 15.14 20.13 20.21
N ASP A 37 15.21 21.46 20.26
CA ASP A 37 14.01 22.32 20.31
C ASP A 37 13.14 22.09 19.06
N LYS A 38 13.75 22.09 17.87
CA LYS A 38 13.04 21.90 16.60
C LYS A 38 12.39 20.51 16.50
N VAL A 39 13.04 19.52 17.06
CA VAL A 39 12.56 18.15 17.13
C VAL A 39 11.28 18.02 17.93
N ASN A 40 11.18 18.75 19.04
CA ASN A 40 10.00 18.74 19.89
C ASN A 40 8.80 19.44 19.21
N GLU A 41 9.07 20.39 18.31
CA GLU A 41 8.05 21.11 17.55
C GLU A 41 7.51 20.30 16.36
N ASP A 42 8.35 19.49 15.71
CA ASP A 42 8.00 18.82 14.44
C ASP A 42 8.62 17.42 14.32
N VAL A 43 7.78 16.39 14.45
CA VAL A 43 8.17 14.98 14.32
C VAL A 43 8.71 14.61 12.93
N THR A 44 8.43 15.41 11.89
CA THR A 44 9.01 15.17 10.55
C THR A 44 10.54 15.40 10.57
N ILE A 45 11.02 16.28 11.45
CA ILE A 45 12.45 16.53 11.65
C ILE A 45 13.14 15.31 12.29
N ALA A 46 12.42 14.54 13.11
CA ALA A 46 12.93 13.28 13.70
C ALA A 46 13.42 12.30 12.62
N THR A 47 12.74 12.27 11.48
CA THR A 47 13.09 11.38 10.36
C THR A 47 14.42 11.75 9.73
N THR A 48 14.66 13.05 9.52
CA THR A 48 15.93 13.58 9.02
C THR A 48 17.08 13.19 9.93
N PHE A 49 16.87 13.24 11.25
CA PHE A 49 17.88 12.81 12.20
C PHE A 49 18.04 11.30 12.24
N LEU A 50 16.99 10.52 12.00
CA LEU A 50 17.10 9.08 11.90
C LEU A 50 18.04 8.68 10.75
N GLU A 51 17.95 9.33 9.59
CA GLU A 51 18.76 9.03 8.40
C GLU A 51 20.08 9.81 8.29
N ASN A 52 20.62 10.29 9.41
CA ASN A 52 21.85 11.08 9.39
C ASN A 52 23.12 10.26 9.09
N ARG A 53 24.11 10.92 8.48
CA ARG A 53 25.48 10.42 8.34
C ARG A 53 26.48 11.58 8.40
N THR A 54 27.65 11.36 8.99
CA THR A 54 28.75 12.34 8.95
C THR A 54 29.40 12.29 7.58
N LEU A 55 29.38 13.42 6.86
CA LEU A 55 30.11 13.58 5.60
C LEU A 55 31.52 14.11 5.82
N CYS A 56 31.69 15.00 6.80
CA CYS A 56 32.96 15.61 7.18
C CYS A 56 32.86 16.13 8.61
N GLY A 57 33.99 16.19 9.32
CA GLY A 57 34.08 16.65 10.71
C GLY A 57 34.07 15.50 11.73
N ASP A 58 33.87 15.87 13.00
CA ASP A 58 33.85 14.93 14.12
C ASP A 58 32.52 14.16 14.20
N ASP A 59 32.58 12.84 14.02
CA ASP A 59 31.40 11.95 14.15
C ASP A 59 30.85 11.92 15.58
N GLY A 60 31.67 12.27 16.59
CA GLY A 60 31.24 12.40 17.98
C GLY A 60 30.09 13.38 18.16
N LEU A 61 30.04 14.47 17.38
CA LEU A 61 28.93 15.43 17.40
C LEU A 61 27.61 14.79 16.94
N ARG A 62 27.67 13.95 15.91
CA ARG A 62 26.51 13.22 15.39
C ARG A 62 26.04 12.18 16.40
N GLN A 63 26.95 11.46 17.05
CA GLN A 63 26.60 10.49 18.08
C GLN A 63 25.97 11.17 19.31
N ASN A 64 26.55 12.27 19.77
CA ASN A 64 25.99 13.07 20.86
C ASN A 64 24.57 13.56 20.54
N LEU A 65 24.35 14.04 19.30
CA LEU A 65 23.02 14.42 18.84
C LEU A 65 22.05 13.22 18.91
N LEU A 66 22.42 12.06 18.39
CA LEU A 66 21.58 10.85 18.43
C LEU A 66 21.25 10.42 19.85
N THR A 67 22.21 10.47 20.78
CA THR A 67 21.98 10.17 22.20
C THR A 67 20.98 11.13 22.84
N LEU A 68 21.10 12.43 22.57
CA LEU A 68 20.20 13.46 23.10
C LEU A 68 18.78 13.35 22.52
N LEU A 69 18.65 12.91 21.27
CA LEU A 69 17.38 12.78 20.58
C LEU A 69 16.65 11.47 20.90
N ALA A 70 17.37 10.40 21.25
CA ALA A 70 16.80 9.08 21.50
C ALA A 70 15.61 9.05 22.48
N PRO A 71 15.61 9.77 23.62
CA PRO A 71 14.49 9.75 24.57
C PRO A 71 13.32 10.67 24.20
N LEU A 72 13.46 11.54 23.19
CA LEU A 72 12.47 12.59 22.92
C LEU A 72 11.20 12.11 22.21
N TRP A 73 11.23 10.90 21.65
CA TRP A 73 10.05 10.30 21.03
C TRP A 73 9.95 8.85 21.45
N SER A 74 8.82 8.40 21.98
CA SER A 74 8.58 6.97 22.13
C SER A 74 8.36 6.33 20.75
N ASP A 75 8.55 5.02 20.67
CA ASP A 75 8.24 4.27 19.45
C ASP A 75 6.77 4.44 19.05
N ALA A 76 5.87 4.52 20.04
CA ALA A 76 4.45 4.76 19.86
C ALA A 76 4.17 6.11 19.18
N VAL A 77 4.71 7.21 19.72
CA VAL A 77 4.51 8.55 19.15
C VAL A 77 5.08 8.65 17.74
N PHE A 78 6.26 8.06 17.51
CA PHE A 78 6.87 8.07 16.18
C PHE A 78 6.07 7.26 15.16
N PHE A 79 5.63 6.06 15.55
CA PHE A 79 4.84 5.18 14.69
C PHE A 79 3.50 5.82 14.31
N GLU A 80 2.76 6.36 15.28
CA GLU A 80 1.49 7.04 15.06
C GLU A 80 1.64 8.22 14.09
N ALA A 81 2.63 9.09 14.32
CA ALA A 81 2.92 10.21 13.43
C ALA A 81 3.20 9.75 11.99
N LYS A 82 3.93 8.65 11.81
CA LYS A 82 4.25 8.11 10.47
C LYS A 82 3.08 7.42 9.79
N ARG A 83 2.24 6.73 10.54
CA ARG A 83 0.97 6.19 10.05
C ARG A 83 0.08 7.31 9.53
N ASP A 84 -0.06 8.39 10.30
CA ASP A 84 -0.93 9.51 9.96
C ASP A 84 -0.39 10.34 8.78
N GLU A 85 0.94 10.55 8.71
CA GLU A 85 1.60 11.14 7.54
C GLU A 85 1.30 10.34 6.27
N GLN A 86 1.38 9.01 6.34
CA GLN A 86 1.06 8.14 5.21
C GLN A 86 -0.41 8.26 4.80
N ILE A 87 -1.35 8.21 5.75
CA ILE A 87 -2.79 8.35 5.46
C ILE A 87 -3.05 9.69 4.76
N ALA A 88 -2.50 10.79 5.27
CA ALA A 88 -2.65 12.11 4.66
C ALA A 88 -2.03 12.18 3.25
N ARG A 89 -0.88 11.53 3.04
CA ARG A 89 -0.21 11.45 1.73
C ARG A 89 -1.02 10.63 0.71
N HIS A 90 -1.55 9.48 1.11
CA HIS A 90 -2.35 8.62 0.24
C HIS A 90 -3.64 9.33 -0.20
N ARG A 91 -4.29 10.08 0.69
CA ARG A 91 -5.48 10.90 0.36
C ARG A 91 -5.22 11.93 -0.74
N LYS A 92 -4.03 12.57 -0.75
CA LYS A 92 -3.62 13.50 -1.82
C LYS A 92 -3.48 12.82 -3.20
N HIS A 93 -3.45 11.48 -3.22
CA HIS A 93 -3.35 10.65 -4.42
C HIS A 93 -4.58 9.74 -4.59
N ASN A 94 -5.74 10.17 -4.08
CA ASN A 94 -7.02 9.45 -4.18
C ASN A 94 -7.01 8.02 -3.59
N ASP A 95 -6.10 7.73 -2.65
CA ASP A 95 -5.97 6.44 -1.96
C ASP A 95 -5.90 5.23 -2.92
N THR A 96 -5.28 5.45 -4.10
CA THR A 96 -5.25 4.47 -5.19
C THR A 96 -3.89 4.40 -5.87
N GLU A 97 -3.41 3.19 -6.06
CA GLU A 97 -2.24 2.86 -6.88
C GLU A 97 -2.57 2.76 -8.38
N TYR A 98 -3.85 2.86 -8.77
CA TYR A 98 -4.34 2.54 -10.14
C TYR A 98 -4.50 3.74 -11.08
N ASN A 99 -4.01 4.93 -10.71
CA ASN A 99 -4.08 6.11 -11.58
C ASN A 99 -3.26 5.85 -12.86
N LEU A 100 -3.79 6.20 -14.04
CA LEU A 100 -3.09 6.07 -15.32
C LEU A 100 -1.80 6.90 -15.40
N GLU A 101 -1.68 7.99 -14.65
CA GLU A 101 -0.42 8.72 -14.49
C GLU A 101 0.04 8.69 -13.02
N PRO A 102 0.60 7.55 -12.56
CA PRO A 102 0.88 7.34 -11.15
C PRO A 102 2.13 8.09 -10.66
N ASP A 103 2.17 8.41 -9.37
CA ASP A 103 3.37 8.94 -8.69
C ASP A 103 4.19 7.78 -8.09
N LEU A 104 5.43 7.60 -8.54
CA LEU A 104 6.35 6.53 -8.14
C LEU A 104 6.79 6.61 -6.66
N LYS A 105 6.68 7.79 -6.06
CA LYS A 105 7.19 8.11 -4.73
C LYS A 105 6.08 8.14 -3.71
N ASN A 106 5.02 8.91 -3.96
CA ASN A 106 4.05 9.31 -2.94
C ASN A 106 2.72 8.56 -3.00
N ALA A 107 2.37 7.91 -4.11
CA ALA A 107 1.16 7.11 -4.19
C ALA A 107 1.27 5.84 -3.31
N PRO A 108 0.13 5.18 -2.99
CA PRO A 108 0.15 3.86 -2.36
C PRO A 108 1.03 2.86 -3.13
N GLY A 109 1.87 2.12 -2.42
CA GLY A 109 2.84 1.20 -3.02
C GLY A 109 4.04 1.87 -3.68
N GLY A 110 4.20 3.20 -3.54
CA GLY A 110 5.37 3.95 -4.00
C GLY A 110 6.54 3.87 -3.02
N LEU A 111 7.67 4.50 -3.40
CA LEU A 111 8.91 4.47 -2.62
C LEU A 111 8.76 4.98 -1.18
N ARG A 112 7.87 5.94 -0.93
CA ARG A 112 7.66 6.49 0.41
C ARG A 112 7.00 5.49 1.36
N ASP A 113 6.21 4.55 0.87
CA ASP A 113 5.67 3.46 1.70
C ASP A 113 6.81 2.61 2.25
N ILE A 114 7.78 2.24 1.41
CA ILE A 114 8.97 1.46 1.79
C ILE A 114 9.82 2.26 2.80
N GLN A 115 10.03 3.56 2.54
CA GLN A 115 10.76 4.44 3.46
C GLN A 115 10.09 4.53 4.83
N THR A 116 8.76 4.67 4.88
CA THR A 116 8.01 4.67 6.14
C THR A 116 8.28 3.40 6.95
N ILE A 117 8.23 2.23 6.31
CA ILE A 117 8.58 0.96 6.96
C ILE A 117 10.03 0.96 7.45
N CYS A 118 10.99 1.38 6.63
CA CYS A 118 12.39 1.48 7.05
C CYS A 118 12.57 2.38 8.27
N TRP A 119 11.89 3.53 8.32
CA TRP A 119 11.98 4.46 9.43
C TRP A 119 11.37 3.91 10.71
N VAL A 120 10.19 3.29 10.64
CA VAL A 120 9.55 2.64 11.79
C VAL A 120 10.43 1.49 12.29
N THR A 121 10.93 0.64 11.40
CA THR A 121 11.87 -0.46 11.72
C THR A 121 13.12 0.06 12.42
N LYS A 122 13.74 1.11 11.86
CA LYS A 122 14.96 1.69 12.41
C LYS A 122 14.74 2.35 13.75
N ARG A 123 13.59 2.97 13.96
CA ARG A 123 13.23 3.52 15.27
C ARG A 123 13.05 2.41 16.29
N HIS A 124 12.20 1.43 15.98
CA HIS A 124 11.76 0.41 16.92
C HIS A 124 12.86 -0.60 17.27
N PHE A 125 13.60 -1.09 16.26
CA PHE A 125 14.67 -2.08 16.46
C PHE A 125 16.07 -1.46 16.58
N GLN A 126 16.20 -0.13 16.46
CA GLN A 126 17.48 0.59 16.51
C GLN A 126 18.52 0.08 15.49
N THR A 127 18.03 -0.37 14.33
CA THR A 127 18.84 -0.98 13.26
C THR A 127 18.74 -0.23 11.94
N ASN A 128 19.80 -0.27 11.15
CA ASN A 128 19.80 0.24 9.77
C ASN A 128 19.42 -0.83 8.74
N ASN A 129 19.23 -2.08 9.16
CA ASN A 129 19.03 -3.20 8.26
C ASN A 129 17.55 -3.60 8.18
N LEU A 130 16.93 -3.37 7.03
CA LEU A 130 15.54 -3.78 6.79
C LEU A 130 15.33 -5.29 6.91
N TYR A 131 16.39 -6.09 6.69
CA TYR A 131 16.34 -7.55 6.85
C TYR A 131 16.04 -7.97 8.30
N ASP A 132 16.24 -7.09 9.29
CA ASP A 132 15.90 -7.39 10.68
C ASP A 132 14.39 -7.56 10.89
N LEU A 133 13.55 -7.10 9.95
CA LEU A 133 12.12 -7.46 9.93
C LEU A 133 11.90 -8.96 9.76
N VAL A 134 12.79 -9.67 9.07
CA VAL A 134 12.73 -11.13 8.94
C VAL A 134 13.10 -11.77 10.26
N SER A 135 14.22 -11.35 10.85
CA SER A 135 14.71 -11.85 12.15
C SER A 135 13.69 -11.68 13.28
N ASN A 136 12.91 -10.60 13.25
CA ASN A 136 11.87 -10.31 14.25
C ASN A 136 10.49 -10.86 13.88
N GLY A 137 10.34 -11.62 12.78
CA GLY A 137 9.08 -12.26 12.40
C GLY A 137 8.02 -11.35 11.76
N PHE A 138 8.35 -10.09 11.49
CA PHE A 138 7.47 -9.14 10.80
C PHE A 138 7.35 -9.47 9.31
N LEU A 139 8.41 -10.01 8.72
CA LEU A 139 8.44 -10.50 7.33
C LEU A 139 8.91 -11.95 7.27
N THR A 140 8.43 -12.64 6.26
CA THR A 140 9.08 -13.86 5.76
C THR A 140 10.18 -13.51 4.76
N GLU A 141 11.10 -14.44 4.53
CA GLU A 141 12.13 -14.31 3.47
C GLU A 141 11.53 -13.98 2.10
N TYR A 142 10.40 -14.62 1.78
CA TYR A 142 9.70 -14.38 0.53
C TYR A 142 9.18 -12.94 0.44
N GLU A 143 8.54 -12.44 1.50
CA GLU A 143 7.99 -11.07 1.52
C GLU A 143 9.10 -10.02 1.51
N TYR A 144 10.21 -10.25 2.21
CA TYR A 144 11.39 -9.38 2.14
C TYR A 144 11.94 -9.32 0.71
N LYS A 145 12.07 -10.45 0.03
CA LYS A 145 12.51 -10.50 -1.37
C LYS A 145 11.56 -9.72 -2.28
N GLN A 146 10.26 -9.86 -2.11
CA GLN A 146 9.26 -9.10 -2.88
C GLN A 146 9.38 -7.59 -2.65
N LEU A 147 9.58 -7.17 -1.40
CA LEU A 147 9.79 -5.76 -1.04
C LEU A 147 11.05 -5.20 -1.71
N ALA A 148 12.17 -5.92 -1.59
CA ALA A 148 13.46 -5.51 -2.16
C ALA A 148 13.47 -5.50 -3.70
N GLU A 149 12.82 -6.47 -4.35
CA GLU A 149 12.65 -6.49 -5.80
C GLU A 149 11.74 -5.36 -6.29
N GLY A 150 10.64 -5.09 -5.57
CA GLY A 150 9.75 -3.98 -5.87
C GLY A 150 10.44 -2.62 -5.73
N GLU A 151 11.25 -2.41 -4.68
CA GLU A 151 12.05 -1.20 -4.51
C GLU A 151 13.02 -0.99 -5.69
N ARG A 152 13.81 -2.02 -6.03
CA ARG A 152 14.74 -1.96 -7.17
C ARG A 152 14.03 -1.65 -8.47
N PHE A 153 12.84 -2.22 -8.68
CA PHE A 153 12.02 -1.95 -9.85
C PHE A 153 11.57 -0.48 -9.90
N LEU A 154 11.03 0.07 -8.81
CA LEU A 154 10.64 1.48 -8.73
C LEU A 154 11.83 2.43 -8.90
N TRP A 155 12.99 2.12 -8.32
CA TRP A 155 14.22 2.89 -8.53
C TRP A 155 14.68 2.89 -9.99
N LYS A 156 14.64 1.73 -10.66
CA LYS A 156 14.97 1.63 -12.09
C LYS A 156 14.10 2.57 -12.92
N ILE A 157 12.77 2.55 -12.67
CA ILE A 157 11.83 3.44 -13.37
C ILE A 157 12.16 4.90 -13.05
N ARG A 158 12.29 5.24 -11.77
CA ARG A 158 12.50 6.63 -11.35
C ARG A 158 13.82 7.21 -11.87
N PHE A 159 14.89 6.40 -11.90
CA PHE A 159 16.16 6.81 -12.48
C PHE A 159 16.03 7.14 -13.97
N ALA A 160 15.42 6.26 -14.76
CA ALA A 160 15.20 6.49 -16.18
C ALA A 160 14.28 7.70 -16.40
N LEU A 161 13.21 7.84 -15.60
CA LEU A 161 12.30 8.99 -15.63
C LEU A 161 13.03 10.31 -15.39
N HIS A 162 13.91 10.38 -14.38
CA HIS A 162 14.71 11.58 -14.13
C HIS A 162 15.67 11.87 -15.28
N HIS A 163 16.26 10.84 -15.89
CA HIS A 163 17.16 10.99 -17.02
C HIS A 163 16.45 11.59 -18.24
N ILE A 164 15.28 11.07 -18.61
CA ILE A 164 14.51 11.58 -19.75
C ILE A 164 13.84 12.93 -19.47
N ALA A 165 13.43 13.20 -18.22
CA ALA A 165 12.80 14.47 -17.85
C ALA A 165 13.80 15.60 -17.60
N GLY A 166 15.08 15.28 -17.35
CA GLY A 166 16.12 16.25 -17.01
C GLY A 166 15.90 16.96 -15.67
N ARG A 167 15.01 16.44 -14.82
CA ARG A 167 14.62 17.03 -13.52
C ARG A 167 14.09 15.96 -12.56
N ASN A 168 13.85 16.35 -11.31
CA ASN A 168 13.16 15.51 -10.33
C ASN A 168 11.67 15.38 -10.70
N GLU A 169 11.36 14.38 -11.51
CA GLU A 169 10.02 13.99 -11.91
C GLU A 169 9.64 12.66 -11.26
N ASN A 170 8.49 12.61 -10.59
CA ASN A 170 8.02 11.40 -9.91
C ASN A 170 6.73 10.86 -10.52
N LYS A 171 6.07 11.62 -11.40
CA LYS A 171 4.83 11.22 -12.06
C LYS A 171 5.13 10.58 -13.41
N LEU A 172 4.63 9.37 -13.63
CA LEU A 172 4.69 8.69 -14.92
C LEU A 172 3.62 9.24 -15.86
N LEU A 173 3.89 10.40 -16.48
CA LEU A 173 3.02 10.94 -17.54
C LEU A 173 3.03 10.04 -18.78
N PHE A 174 1.96 10.06 -19.57
CA PHE A 174 1.80 9.20 -20.75
C PHE A 174 3.02 9.22 -21.70
N ASP A 175 3.54 10.40 -22.04
CA ASP A 175 4.70 10.53 -22.94
C ASP A 175 5.96 9.84 -22.39
N TYR A 176 6.17 9.90 -21.07
CA TYR A 176 7.26 9.20 -20.41
C TYR A 176 7.03 7.69 -20.39
N GLN A 177 5.80 7.23 -20.16
CA GLN A 177 5.48 5.80 -20.18
C GLN A 177 5.83 5.16 -21.53
N ARG A 178 5.52 5.84 -22.64
CA ARG A 178 5.89 5.41 -23.99
C ARG A 178 7.40 5.28 -24.17
N THR A 179 8.13 6.28 -23.73
CA THR A 179 9.59 6.32 -23.87
C THR A 179 10.25 5.22 -23.02
N LEU A 180 9.83 5.11 -21.76
CA LEU A 180 10.32 4.11 -20.81
C LEU A 180 9.99 2.67 -21.23
N ALA A 181 8.80 2.42 -21.77
CA ALA A 181 8.44 1.10 -22.29
C ALA A 181 9.43 0.64 -23.36
N LYS A 182 9.81 1.54 -24.28
CA LYS A 182 10.82 1.26 -25.31
C LYS A 182 12.21 1.05 -24.70
N GLU A 183 12.66 1.91 -23.79
CA GLU A 183 13.97 1.78 -23.14
C GLU A 183 14.11 0.50 -22.32
N PHE A 184 13.03 0.04 -21.68
CA PHE A 184 13.02 -1.20 -20.92
C PHE A 184 12.81 -2.45 -21.78
N GLY A 185 12.70 -2.30 -23.10
CA GLY A 185 12.63 -3.41 -24.04
C GLY A 185 11.26 -4.09 -24.10
N TYR A 186 10.18 -3.40 -23.72
CA TYR A 186 8.83 -3.88 -24.00
C TYR A 186 8.56 -3.70 -25.49
N VAL A 187 8.27 -4.80 -26.19
CA VAL A 187 8.08 -4.84 -27.64
C VAL A 187 6.75 -5.50 -27.96
N ASP A 188 5.97 -4.86 -28.82
CA ASP A 188 4.77 -5.41 -29.44
C ASP A 188 4.62 -4.78 -30.83
N ASN A 189 3.76 -5.35 -31.68
CA ASN A 189 3.44 -4.79 -32.99
C ASN A 189 2.70 -3.45 -32.89
N ASP A 190 2.05 -3.21 -31.74
CA ASP A 190 1.36 -1.98 -31.40
C ASP A 190 2.09 -1.27 -30.25
N ALA A 191 2.50 -0.02 -30.48
CA ALA A 191 3.20 0.79 -29.49
C ALA A 191 2.40 0.97 -28.19
N ASN A 192 1.06 1.01 -28.26
CA ASN A 192 0.23 1.12 -27.07
C ASN A 192 0.31 -0.15 -26.21
N ARG A 193 0.36 -1.33 -26.84
CA ARG A 193 0.47 -2.61 -26.11
C ARG A 193 1.79 -2.73 -25.35
N ALA A 194 2.89 -2.25 -25.92
CA ALA A 194 4.18 -2.22 -25.21
C ALA A 194 4.09 -1.37 -23.91
N VAL A 195 3.39 -0.23 -23.97
CA VAL A 195 3.15 0.58 -22.77
C VAL A 195 2.24 -0.11 -21.78
N GLU A 196 1.15 -0.71 -22.25
CA GLU A 196 0.22 -1.45 -21.41
C GLU A 196 0.90 -2.62 -20.69
N GLN A 197 1.82 -3.34 -21.35
CA GLN A 197 2.63 -4.40 -20.72
C GLN A 197 3.52 -3.84 -19.60
N PHE A 198 4.25 -2.76 -19.88
CA PHE A 198 5.10 -2.08 -18.90
C PHE A 198 4.29 -1.63 -17.69
N MET A 199 3.21 -0.90 -17.92
CA MET A 199 2.38 -0.34 -16.86
C MET A 199 1.62 -1.42 -16.09
N LYS A 200 1.23 -2.52 -16.74
CA LYS A 200 0.66 -3.68 -16.06
C LYS A 200 1.63 -4.33 -15.07
N GLN A 201 2.91 -4.42 -15.42
CA GLN A 201 3.92 -4.84 -14.46
C GLN A 201 4.05 -3.83 -13.31
N TYR A 202 4.07 -2.53 -13.62
CA TYR A 202 4.09 -1.47 -12.60
C TYR A 202 2.95 -1.58 -11.59
N TYR A 203 1.70 -1.66 -12.03
CA TYR A 203 0.55 -1.71 -11.13
C TYR A 203 0.54 -2.96 -10.25
N ARG A 204 1.01 -4.10 -10.77
CA ARG A 204 1.14 -5.34 -9.99
C ARG A 204 2.21 -5.22 -8.91
N VAL A 205 3.35 -4.59 -9.22
CA VAL A 205 4.39 -4.30 -8.23
C VAL A 205 3.88 -3.32 -7.17
N ALA A 206 3.28 -2.20 -7.56
CA ALA A 206 2.72 -1.20 -6.64
C ALA A 206 1.64 -1.81 -5.72
N MET A 207 0.74 -2.64 -6.26
CA MET A 207 -0.26 -3.36 -5.47
C MET A 207 0.38 -4.29 -4.44
N SER A 208 1.39 -5.07 -4.85
CA SER A 208 2.11 -5.97 -3.93
C SER A 208 2.82 -5.19 -2.82
N LEU A 209 3.47 -4.07 -3.15
CA LEU A 209 4.15 -3.20 -2.19
C LEU A 209 3.16 -2.53 -1.23
N SER A 210 2.04 -2.02 -1.74
CA SER A 210 0.98 -1.42 -0.93
C SER A 210 0.42 -2.42 0.08
N MET A 211 0.20 -3.66 -0.34
CA MET A 211 -0.31 -4.72 0.53
C MET A 211 0.72 -5.12 1.60
N LEU A 212 2.00 -5.26 1.25
CA LEU A 212 3.06 -5.53 2.23
C LEU A 212 3.17 -4.40 3.27
N ASN A 213 3.10 -3.15 2.83
CA ASN A 213 3.11 -1.98 3.70
C ASN A 213 1.91 -1.99 4.68
N GLU A 214 0.70 -2.28 4.18
CA GLU A 214 -0.51 -2.39 5.01
C GLU A 214 -0.35 -3.45 6.12
N MET A 215 0.11 -4.66 5.76
CA MET A 215 0.34 -5.74 6.75
C MET A 215 1.42 -5.37 7.77
N LEU A 216 2.53 -4.76 7.32
CA LEU A 216 3.62 -4.36 8.20
C LEU A 216 3.19 -3.28 9.20
N LEU A 217 2.44 -2.28 8.74
CA LEU A 217 1.91 -1.25 9.63
C LEU A 217 0.94 -1.84 10.65
N GLN A 218 0.13 -2.83 10.28
CA GLN A 218 -0.72 -3.54 11.23
C GLN A 218 0.10 -4.32 12.27
N TYR A 219 1.18 -5.00 11.87
CA TYR A 219 2.08 -5.65 12.82
C TYR A 219 2.77 -4.66 13.76
N PHE A 220 3.19 -3.50 13.25
CA PHE A 220 3.76 -2.45 14.10
C PHE A 220 2.73 -1.84 15.05
N ASP A 221 1.49 -1.65 14.61
CA ASP A 221 0.39 -1.20 15.47
C ASP A 221 0.17 -2.17 16.63
N GLU A 222 0.16 -3.48 16.36
CA GLU A 222 0.04 -4.51 17.37
C GLU A 222 1.24 -4.58 18.31
N ALA A 223 2.46 -4.50 17.78
CA ALA A 223 3.70 -4.64 18.54
C ALA A 223 4.11 -3.38 19.33
N ILE A 224 3.64 -2.20 18.91
CA ILE A 224 4.03 -0.91 19.50
C ILE A 224 2.89 -0.28 20.29
N LEU A 225 1.70 -0.14 19.69
CA LEU A 225 0.58 0.58 20.31
C LEU A 225 -0.27 -0.32 21.21
N LYS A 226 -0.47 -1.58 20.79
CA LYS A 226 -1.36 -2.52 21.49
C LYS A 226 -0.62 -3.58 22.30
N ALA A 227 0.69 -3.44 22.48
CA ALA A 227 1.53 -4.45 23.13
C ALA A 227 1.07 -4.79 24.56
N ASP A 228 0.57 -3.78 25.29
CA ASP A 228 0.13 -3.90 26.68
C ASP A 228 -1.40 -4.02 26.83
N GLU A 229 -2.15 -4.04 25.72
CA GLU A 229 -3.60 -4.12 25.74
C GLU A 229 -4.08 -5.58 25.70
N PRO A 230 -4.97 -6.02 26.62
CA PRO A 230 -5.55 -7.34 26.52
C PRO A 230 -6.43 -7.43 25.27
N ALA A 231 -6.15 -8.42 24.43
CA ALA A 231 -6.94 -8.65 23.22
C ALA A 231 -8.39 -9.03 23.56
N ASN A 232 -9.36 -8.32 22.98
CA ASN A 232 -10.76 -8.72 23.00
C ASN A 232 -10.99 -9.81 21.95
N ILE A 233 -11.26 -11.04 22.40
CA ILE A 233 -11.44 -12.20 21.53
C ILE A 233 -12.91 -12.63 21.52
N LYS A 234 -13.53 -12.64 20.33
CA LYS A 234 -14.88 -13.19 20.10
C LYS A 234 -14.78 -14.36 19.12
N VAL A 235 -15.03 -15.58 19.61
CA VAL A 235 -15.05 -16.77 18.74
C VAL A 235 -16.29 -16.74 17.85
N LEU A 236 -16.09 -16.87 16.53
CA LEU A 236 -17.19 -16.92 15.56
C LEU A 236 -17.53 -18.37 15.16
N SER A 237 -16.51 -19.19 14.95
CA SER A 237 -16.66 -20.60 14.57
C SER A 237 -15.46 -21.45 14.99
N GLU A 238 -15.41 -22.70 14.52
CA GLU A 238 -14.22 -23.56 14.66
C GLU A 238 -12.99 -22.94 13.98
N ASP A 239 -13.19 -22.31 12.82
CA ASP A 239 -12.12 -21.78 11.97
C ASP A 239 -11.81 -20.29 12.22
N PHE A 240 -12.79 -19.50 12.71
CA PHE A 240 -12.67 -18.03 12.79
C PHE A 240 -12.95 -17.43 14.17
N GLN A 241 -12.25 -16.33 14.47
CA GLN A 241 -12.48 -15.45 15.62
C GLN A 241 -12.27 -13.99 15.24
N LEU A 242 -12.81 -13.07 16.04
CA LEU A 242 -12.44 -11.66 16.01
C LEU A 242 -11.42 -11.40 17.12
N VAL A 243 -10.36 -10.68 16.78
CA VAL A 243 -9.39 -10.12 17.73
C VAL A 243 -9.41 -8.62 17.54
N ASN A 244 -9.91 -7.88 18.54
CA ASN A 244 -10.09 -6.42 18.46
C ASN A 244 -10.80 -6.01 17.15
N ASN A 245 -11.95 -6.62 16.87
CA ASN A 245 -12.77 -6.41 15.67
C ASN A 245 -12.11 -6.78 14.32
N GLN A 246 -10.96 -7.44 14.34
CA GLN A 246 -10.29 -7.95 13.15
C GLN A 246 -10.49 -9.45 13.01
N LEU A 247 -10.91 -9.89 11.83
CA LEU A 247 -11.13 -11.29 11.52
C LEU A 247 -9.81 -12.04 11.45
N GLU A 248 -9.72 -13.13 12.20
CA GLU A 248 -8.55 -13.98 12.33
C GLU A 248 -8.92 -15.47 12.22
N VAL A 249 -8.06 -16.25 11.56
CA VAL A 249 -8.14 -17.72 11.64
C VAL A 249 -7.63 -18.23 12.98
N ARG A 250 -8.34 -19.19 13.58
CA ARG A 250 -7.99 -19.75 14.90
C ARG A 250 -6.72 -20.61 14.88
N HIS A 251 -6.29 -21.06 13.70
CA HIS A 251 -5.05 -21.83 13.53
C HIS A 251 -4.46 -21.63 12.12
N HIS A 252 -3.13 -21.66 12.01
CA HIS A 252 -2.41 -21.50 10.74
C HIS A 252 -2.69 -22.57 9.67
N GLN A 253 -3.36 -23.68 10.01
CA GLN A 253 -3.72 -24.74 9.06
C GLN A 253 -5.17 -24.70 8.58
N VAL A 254 -5.98 -23.70 8.98
CA VAL A 254 -7.42 -23.62 8.64
C VAL A 254 -7.64 -23.81 7.13
N PHE A 255 -7.02 -22.98 6.29
CA PHE A 255 -7.20 -23.07 4.83
C PHE A 255 -6.58 -24.34 4.20
N ALA A 256 -5.55 -24.92 4.82
CA ALA A 256 -4.93 -26.14 4.32
C ALA A 256 -5.83 -27.37 4.59
N ARG A 257 -6.55 -27.38 5.71
CA ARG A 257 -7.48 -28.45 6.11
C ARG A 257 -8.87 -28.26 5.49
N ASN A 258 -9.34 -27.02 5.44
CA ASN A 258 -10.61 -26.60 4.87
C ASN A 258 -10.34 -25.48 3.83
N PRO A 259 -10.04 -25.81 2.57
CA PRO A 259 -9.82 -24.81 1.53
C PRO A 259 -11.03 -23.88 1.34
N SER A 260 -12.26 -24.38 1.55
CA SER A 260 -13.47 -23.57 1.42
C SER A 260 -13.55 -22.42 2.43
N ALA A 261 -12.88 -22.54 3.58
CA ALA A 261 -12.76 -21.47 4.57
C ALA A 261 -12.16 -20.18 3.96
N LEU A 262 -11.36 -20.30 2.89
CA LEU A 262 -10.82 -19.14 2.19
C LEU A 262 -11.93 -18.24 1.60
N MET A 263 -13.00 -18.84 1.06
CA MET A 263 -14.16 -18.10 0.53
C MET A 263 -15.13 -17.73 1.64
N GLU A 264 -15.32 -18.61 2.63
CA GLU A 264 -16.12 -18.36 3.83
C GLU A 264 -15.68 -17.07 4.55
N LEU A 265 -14.37 -16.86 4.70
CA LEU A 265 -13.81 -15.65 5.31
C LEU A 265 -14.36 -14.38 4.65
N PHE A 266 -14.47 -14.35 3.32
CA PHE A 266 -15.00 -13.18 2.61
C PHE A 266 -16.53 -13.08 2.68
N ALA A 267 -17.23 -14.20 2.81
CA ALA A 267 -18.67 -14.18 3.08
C ALA A 267 -18.95 -13.57 4.47
N ILE A 268 -18.20 -13.98 5.50
CA ILE A 268 -18.25 -13.39 6.84
C ILE A 268 -17.97 -11.87 6.79
N LEU A 269 -16.90 -11.46 6.10
CA LEU A 269 -16.57 -10.03 5.93
C LEU A 269 -17.65 -9.23 5.19
N ALA A 270 -18.44 -9.87 4.33
CA ALA A 270 -19.47 -9.18 3.59
C ALA A 270 -20.73 -8.92 4.42
N ASP A 271 -20.97 -9.68 5.49
CA ASP A 271 -22.24 -9.68 6.23
C ASP A 271 -22.16 -9.04 7.62
N ASP A 272 -20.98 -8.99 8.25
CA ASP A 272 -20.80 -8.48 9.62
C ASP A 272 -20.26 -7.03 9.65
N ASP A 273 -21.07 -6.12 10.21
CA ASP A 273 -20.77 -4.68 10.36
C ASP A 273 -19.71 -4.40 11.44
N ASP A 274 -19.47 -5.33 12.37
CA ASP A 274 -18.51 -5.16 13.46
C ASP A 274 -17.07 -5.49 13.02
N ILE A 275 -16.86 -5.99 11.81
CA ILE A 275 -15.54 -6.40 11.32
C ILE A 275 -14.85 -5.25 10.59
N GLU A 276 -13.81 -4.70 11.22
CA GLU A 276 -13.04 -3.58 10.67
C GLU A 276 -12.06 -4.02 9.58
N GLY A 277 -11.62 -5.28 9.62
CA GLY A 277 -10.69 -5.83 8.64
C GLY A 277 -10.24 -7.26 8.94
N VAL A 278 -9.19 -7.68 8.26
CA VAL A 278 -8.56 -8.99 8.44
C VAL A 278 -7.22 -8.78 9.12
N ARG A 279 -6.88 -9.64 10.08
CA ARG A 279 -5.59 -9.56 10.78
C ARG A 279 -4.43 -9.91 9.85
N ALA A 280 -3.28 -9.24 9.96
CA ALA A 280 -2.12 -9.43 9.09
C ALA A 280 -1.66 -10.91 9.03
N SER A 281 -1.69 -11.60 10.17
CA SER A 281 -1.42 -13.05 10.28
C SER A 281 -2.30 -13.88 9.34
N THR A 282 -3.58 -13.53 9.24
CA THR A 282 -4.55 -14.19 8.38
C THR A 282 -4.39 -13.79 6.93
N ILE A 283 -4.13 -12.52 6.63
CA ILE A 283 -3.83 -12.05 5.26
C ILE A 283 -2.63 -12.81 4.67
N ARG A 284 -1.56 -12.97 5.46
CA ARG A 284 -0.38 -13.75 5.06
C ARG A 284 -0.74 -15.18 4.66
N LEU A 285 -1.59 -15.84 5.43
CA LEU A 285 -2.07 -17.20 5.12
C LEU A 285 -2.95 -17.21 3.86
N ILE A 286 -3.88 -16.25 3.71
CA ILE A 286 -4.71 -16.09 2.51
C ILE A 286 -3.82 -16.00 1.27
N MET A 287 -2.78 -15.16 1.30
CA MET A 287 -1.90 -14.95 0.14
C MET A 287 -1.11 -16.20 -0.26
N VAL A 288 -0.70 -17.01 0.70
CA VAL A 288 -0.01 -18.28 0.43
C VAL A 288 -0.99 -19.27 -0.19
N GLU A 289 -2.17 -19.41 0.39
CA GLU A 289 -3.18 -20.40 0.01
C GLU A 289 -3.91 -20.03 -1.29
N ALA A 290 -4.07 -18.73 -1.58
CA ALA A 290 -4.62 -18.24 -2.84
C ALA A 290 -3.82 -18.73 -4.07
N ARG A 291 -2.53 -19.06 -3.91
CA ARG A 291 -1.71 -19.65 -4.98
C ARG A 291 -2.15 -21.06 -5.36
N LYS A 292 -2.83 -21.77 -4.46
CA LYS A 292 -3.31 -23.14 -4.65
C LYS A 292 -4.71 -23.20 -5.27
N ILE A 293 -5.37 -22.06 -5.49
CA ILE A 293 -6.67 -22.00 -6.17
C ILE A 293 -6.51 -22.55 -7.60
N ASN A 294 -7.09 -23.72 -7.85
CA ASN A 294 -7.06 -24.46 -9.11
C ASN A 294 -8.50 -24.68 -9.64
N ASP A 295 -8.67 -25.53 -10.65
CA ASP A 295 -10.00 -25.84 -11.21
C ASP A 295 -10.89 -26.58 -10.21
N ASP A 296 -10.35 -27.47 -9.37
CA ASP A 296 -11.13 -28.18 -8.34
C ASP A 296 -11.72 -27.20 -7.31
N PHE A 297 -10.90 -26.24 -6.85
CA PHE A 297 -11.34 -25.18 -5.95
C PHE A 297 -12.46 -24.34 -6.60
N ARG A 298 -12.29 -23.96 -7.87
CA ARG A 298 -13.28 -23.17 -8.63
C ARG A 298 -14.57 -23.96 -8.90
N ASN A 299 -14.47 -25.29 -9.04
CA ASN A 299 -15.61 -26.16 -9.31
C ASN A 299 -16.37 -26.60 -8.05
N ASN A 300 -15.74 -26.51 -6.87
CA ASN A 300 -16.35 -26.84 -5.60
C ASN A 300 -17.69 -26.08 -5.38
N PRO A 301 -18.81 -26.78 -5.15
CA PRO A 301 -20.12 -26.16 -4.95
C PRO A 301 -20.19 -25.20 -3.76
N GLN A 302 -19.46 -25.49 -2.68
CA GLN A 302 -19.42 -24.63 -1.48
C GLN A 302 -18.74 -23.29 -1.78
N ASN A 303 -17.63 -23.31 -2.51
CA ASN A 303 -16.94 -22.07 -2.94
C ASN A 303 -17.81 -21.21 -3.86
N LYS A 304 -18.56 -21.85 -4.77
CA LYS A 304 -19.55 -21.15 -5.61
C LYS A 304 -20.65 -20.53 -4.77
N ALA A 305 -21.16 -21.26 -3.77
CA ALA A 305 -22.18 -20.76 -2.86
C ALA A 305 -21.70 -19.53 -2.09
N TYR A 306 -20.51 -19.59 -1.46
CA TYR A 306 -19.93 -18.42 -0.78
C TYR A 306 -19.71 -17.23 -1.72
N PHE A 307 -19.27 -17.47 -2.96
CA PHE A 307 -19.11 -16.37 -3.91
C PHE A 307 -20.45 -15.68 -4.23
N ILE A 308 -21.51 -16.46 -4.45
CA ILE A 308 -22.86 -15.91 -4.66
C ILE A 308 -23.37 -15.21 -3.41
N GLU A 309 -23.09 -15.73 -2.22
CA GLU A 309 -23.43 -15.09 -0.94
C GLU A 309 -22.76 -13.70 -0.81
N ILE A 310 -21.47 -13.59 -1.13
CA ILE A 310 -20.76 -12.31 -1.17
C ILE A 310 -21.46 -11.33 -2.11
N LEU A 311 -21.86 -11.77 -3.31
CA LEU A 311 -22.55 -10.92 -4.30
C LEU A 311 -23.96 -10.52 -3.83
N ARG A 312 -24.64 -11.39 -3.08
CA ARG A 312 -25.97 -11.14 -2.51
C ARG A 312 -25.92 -10.24 -1.28
N SER A 313 -24.77 -10.10 -0.64
CA SER A 313 -24.64 -9.39 0.63
C SER A 313 -25.38 -8.04 0.59
N SER A 314 -26.06 -7.73 1.70
CA SER A 314 -26.77 -6.48 1.92
C SER A 314 -25.81 -5.29 2.16
N ARG A 315 -24.53 -5.55 2.42
CA ARG A 315 -23.52 -4.53 2.77
C ARG A 315 -22.15 -4.90 2.18
N TYR A 316 -21.19 -3.98 2.27
CA TYR A 316 -19.75 -4.17 1.98
C TYR A 316 -19.29 -4.90 0.71
N LEU A 317 -20.15 -5.15 -0.28
CA LEU A 317 -19.82 -5.88 -1.52
C LEU A 317 -18.55 -5.34 -2.19
N PHE A 318 -18.49 -4.03 -2.40
CA PHE A 318 -17.34 -3.39 -3.05
C PHE A 318 -16.05 -3.56 -2.23
N SER A 319 -16.09 -3.33 -0.92
CA SER A 319 -14.93 -3.48 -0.04
C SER A 319 -14.47 -4.92 0.03
N THR A 320 -15.39 -5.89 0.08
CA THR A 320 -15.06 -7.32 0.09
C THR A 320 -14.41 -7.74 -1.23
N LEU A 321 -14.97 -7.39 -2.39
CA LEU A 321 -14.34 -7.69 -3.69
C LEU A 321 -12.97 -7.00 -3.84
N ARG A 322 -12.83 -5.76 -3.34
CA ARG A 322 -11.54 -5.06 -3.30
C ARG A 322 -10.52 -5.81 -2.43
N ARG A 323 -10.91 -6.31 -1.25
CA ARG A 323 -10.05 -7.15 -0.39
C ARG A 323 -9.70 -8.47 -1.06
N MET A 324 -10.67 -9.17 -1.66
CA MET A 324 -10.42 -10.40 -2.42
C MET A 324 -9.42 -10.18 -3.54
N LYS A 325 -9.51 -9.06 -4.27
CA LYS A 325 -8.51 -8.67 -5.28
C LYS A 325 -7.15 -8.45 -4.62
N ARG A 326 -7.07 -7.60 -3.58
CA ARG A 326 -5.81 -7.22 -2.93
C ARG A 326 -5.08 -8.43 -2.33
N TYR A 327 -5.80 -9.39 -1.75
CA TYR A 327 -5.23 -10.61 -1.18
C TYR A 327 -4.97 -11.71 -2.24
N GLY A 328 -5.19 -11.41 -3.52
CA GLY A 328 -4.90 -12.31 -4.64
C GLY A 328 -5.95 -13.39 -4.90
N VAL A 329 -7.05 -13.42 -4.14
CA VAL A 329 -8.10 -14.44 -4.23
C VAL A 329 -8.98 -14.21 -5.46
N LEU A 330 -9.46 -12.97 -5.69
CA LEU A 330 -10.45 -12.71 -6.76
C LEU A 330 -9.91 -13.06 -8.15
N GLY A 331 -8.68 -12.65 -8.47
CA GLY A 331 -8.08 -12.93 -9.77
C GLY A 331 -7.72 -14.40 -10.00
N LYS A 332 -7.48 -15.17 -8.93
CA LYS A 332 -7.24 -16.62 -9.00
C LYS A 332 -8.56 -17.40 -9.08
N TYR A 333 -9.59 -16.93 -8.40
CA TYR A 333 -10.93 -17.51 -8.43
C TYR A 333 -11.67 -17.23 -9.75
N LEU A 334 -11.51 -16.03 -10.32
CA LEU A 334 -12.04 -15.62 -11.62
C LEU A 334 -10.88 -15.31 -12.59
N PRO A 335 -10.39 -16.28 -13.38
CA PRO A 335 -9.24 -16.09 -14.26
C PRO A 335 -9.39 -14.94 -15.26
N ALA A 336 -10.60 -14.69 -15.78
CA ALA A 336 -10.89 -13.55 -16.65
C ALA A 336 -10.62 -12.21 -15.95
N PHE A 337 -11.04 -12.07 -14.69
CA PHE A 337 -10.71 -10.91 -13.87
C PHE A 337 -9.20 -10.86 -13.59
N GLY A 338 -8.57 -11.99 -13.28
CA GLY A 338 -7.12 -12.07 -13.07
C GLY A 338 -6.30 -11.59 -14.27
N ALA A 339 -6.77 -11.84 -15.49
CA ALA A 339 -6.12 -11.41 -16.72
C ALA A 339 -6.09 -9.88 -16.87
N ILE A 340 -7.11 -9.19 -16.36
CA ILE A 340 -7.23 -7.72 -16.42
C ILE A 340 -6.62 -7.00 -15.22
N ILE A 341 -6.11 -7.71 -14.20
CA ILE A 341 -5.46 -7.06 -13.04
C ILE A 341 -4.23 -6.27 -13.48
N GLY A 342 -4.28 -4.96 -13.24
CA GLY A 342 -3.26 -3.99 -13.64
C GLY A 342 -3.30 -3.64 -15.13
N GLN A 343 -4.28 -4.14 -15.88
CA GLN A 343 -4.41 -3.78 -17.29
C GLN A 343 -4.86 -2.34 -17.39
N MET A 344 -4.06 -1.46 -17.99
CA MET A 344 -4.54 -0.16 -18.42
C MET A 344 -4.99 -0.20 -19.87
N GLN A 345 -5.80 0.78 -20.26
CA GLN A 345 -5.98 1.15 -21.65
C GLN A 345 -5.21 2.45 -21.87
N TYR A 346 -4.29 2.45 -22.83
CA TYR A 346 -3.46 3.62 -23.11
C TYR A 346 -4.23 4.64 -23.96
N ASP A 347 -5.10 5.42 -23.32
CA ASP A 347 -5.83 6.55 -23.92
C ASP A 347 -6.13 7.66 -22.90
N LEU A 348 -6.68 8.78 -23.38
CA LEU A 348 -6.96 9.98 -22.58
C LEU A 348 -8.30 9.93 -21.83
N PHE A 349 -9.13 8.90 -22.04
CA PHE A 349 -10.47 8.81 -21.47
C PHE A 349 -10.50 7.97 -20.19
N HIS A 350 -9.56 7.05 -20.05
CA HIS A 350 -9.44 6.21 -18.87
C HIS A 350 -8.61 6.88 -17.76
N ILE A 351 -9.06 6.73 -16.53
CA ILE A 351 -8.37 7.28 -15.33
C ILE A 351 -7.82 6.13 -14.46
N TYR A 352 -8.37 4.92 -14.61
CA TYR A 352 -8.06 3.74 -13.82
C TYR A 352 -7.74 2.54 -14.70
N THR A 353 -7.03 1.56 -14.13
CA THR A 353 -6.89 0.22 -14.74
C THR A 353 -8.26 -0.45 -14.88
N VAL A 354 -8.39 -1.35 -15.87
CA VAL A 354 -9.65 -2.06 -16.20
C VAL A 354 -10.22 -2.75 -14.96
N ASP A 355 -9.41 -3.47 -14.18
CA ASP A 355 -9.85 -4.14 -12.96
C ASP A 355 -10.32 -3.18 -11.86
N ALA A 356 -9.69 -2.01 -11.73
CA ALA A 356 -10.15 -0.98 -10.80
C ALA A 356 -11.45 -0.33 -11.28
N HIS A 357 -11.57 -0.10 -12.59
CA HIS A 357 -12.80 0.38 -13.23
C HIS A 357 -13.96 -0.60 -13.01
N THR A 358 -13.76 -1.90 -13.24
CA THR A 358 -14.76 -2.95 -13.02
C THR A 358 -15.30 -2.93 -11.59
N LEU A 359 -14.42 -2.82 -10.59
CA LEU A 359 -14.87 -2.72 -9.20
C LEU A 359 -15.61 -1.39 -8.93
N LEU A 360 -15.22 -0.28 -9.57
CA LEU A 360 -15.92 0.99 -9.45
C LEU A 360 -17.33 0.95 -10.09
N VAL A 361 -17.49 0.24 -11.21
CA VAL A 361 -18.79 -0.04 -11.81
C VAL A 361 -19.67 -0.79 -10.81
N ILE A 362 -19.17 -1.85 -10.17
CA ILE A 362 -19.91 -2.58 -9.13
C ILE A 362 -20.26 -1.67 -7.95
N LYS A 363 -19.34 -0.78 -7.53
CA LYS A 363 -19.62 0.22 -6.49
C LYS A 363 -20.79 1.12 -6.89
N ASN A 364 -20.81 1.61 -8.12
CA ASN A 364 -21.89 2.48 -8.61
C ASN A 364 -23.22 1.73 -8.77
N MET A 365 -23.19 0.51 -9.34
CA MET A 365 -24.37 -0.37 -9.38
C MET A 365 -24.94 -0.60 -7.98
N ARG A 366 -24.06 -0.81 -6.99
CA ARG A 366 -24.48 -0.97 -5.59
C ARG A 366 -25.08 0.30 -5.01
N ARG A 367 -24.54 1.47 -5.38
CA ARG A 367 -25.02 2.76 -4.87
C ARG A 367 -26.49 3.00 -5.19
N PHE A 368 -26.99 2.47 -6.32
CA PHE A 368 -28.41 2.56 -6.67
C PHE A 368 -29.35 1.91 -5.64
N ARG A 369 -28.84 1.10 -4.70
CA ARG A 369 -29.63 0.58 -3.58
C ARG A 369 -29.83 1.57 -2.44
N TYR A 370 -29.05 2.65 -2.37
CA TYR A 370 -29.14 3.61 -1.27
C TYR A 370 -30.13 4.74 -1.57
N PRO A 371 -30.88 5.24 -0.58
CA PRO A 371 -31.88 6.29 -0.75
C PRO A 371 -31.35 7.55 -1.44
N ASP A 372 -30.11 7.96 -1.14
CA ASP A 372 -29.50 9.19 -1.68
C ASP A 372 -29.39 9.20 -3.21
N THR A 373 -29.41 8.03 -3.86
CA THR A 373 -29.34 7.94 -5.33
C THR A 373 -30.70 8.03 -6.02
N GLN A 374 -31.80 7.95 -5.28
CA GLN A 374 -33.16 7.97 -5.83
C GLN A 374 -33.45 9.29 -6.56
N THR A 375 -32.92 10.42 -6.08
CA THR A 375 -33.13 11.74 -6.69
C THR A 375 -32.31 11.91 -7.97
N GLN A 376 -31.07 11.40 -8.00
CA GLN A 376 -30.16 11.56 -9.14
C GLN A 376 -30.44 10.52 -10.25
N PHE A 377 -30.83 9.31 -9.88
CA PHE A 377 -31.03 8.17 -10.80
C PHE A 377 -32.32 7.38 -10.45
N PRO A 378 -33.51 8.00 -10.54
CA PRO A 378 -34.76 7.39 -10.06
C PRO A 378 -35.09 6.05 -10.73
N LEU A 379 -34.92 5.96 -12.06
CA LEU A 379 -35.20 4.73 -12.80
C LEU A 379 -34.25 3.59 -12.41
N ALA A 380 -32.95 3.88 -12.30
CA ALA A 380 -31.96 2.86 -11.91
C ALA A 380 -32.20 2.40 -10.47
N HIS A 381 -32.52 3.32 -9.56
CA HIS A 381 -32.88 3.01 -8.18
C HIS A 381 -34.10 2.07 -8.14
N GLU A 382 -35.20 2.44 -8.80
CA GLU A 382 -36.43 1.63 -8.84
C GLU A 382 -36.20 0.24 -9.41
N ILE A 383 -35.48 0.12 -10.54
CA ILE A 383 -35.18 -1.18 -11.14
C ILE A 383 -34.37 -2.04 -10.16
N VAL A 384 -33.29 -1.52 -9.59
CA VAL A 384 -32.39 -2.29 -8.72
C VAL A 384 -33.09 -2.74 -7.43
N GLN A 385 -33.99 -1.94 -6.85
CA GLN A 385 -34.79 -2.36 -5.69
C GLN A 385 -35.73 -3.53 -6.00
N ASN A 386 -36.21 -3.61 -7.25
CA ASN A 386 -37.18 -4.62 -7.68
C ASN A 386 -36.51 -5.84 -8.35
N LEU A 387 -35.17 -5.90 -8.42
CA LEU A 387 -34.47 -7.06 -8.98
C LEU A 387 -34.58 -8.27 -8.04
N PRO A 388 -35.16 -9.40 -8.50
CA PRO A 388 -35.30 -10.60 -7.66
C PRO A 388 -33.96 -11.28 -7.34
N MET A 389 -32.95 -11.08 -8.19
CA MET A 389 -31.61 -11.68 -8.06
C MET A 389 -30.55 -10.59 -8.27
N PRO A 390 -30.26 -9.76 -7.25
CA PRO A 390 -29.29 -8.66 -7.37
C PRO A 390 -27.87 -9.14 -7.73
N GLU A 391 -27.50 -10.38 -7.40
CA GLU A 391 -26.22 -10.97 -7.78
C GLU A 391 -26.01 -11.03 -9.29
N LEU A 392 -27.07 -11.15 -10.11
CA LEU A 392 -26.95 -11.18 -11.56
C LEU A 392 -26.49 -9.83 -12.12
N LEU A 393 -26.91 -8.72 -11.50
CA LEU A 393 -26.42 -7.38 -11.84
C LEU A 393 -24.93 -7.23 -11.53
N TYR A 394 -24.46 -7.75 -10.41
CA TYR A 394 -23.05 -7.66 -10.06
C TYR A 394 -22.18 -8.62 -10.87
N LEU A 395 -22.70 -9.80 -11.22
CA LEU A 395 -22.05 -10.71 -12.16
C LEU A 395 -21.91 -10.07 -13.54
N SER A 396 -22.96 -9.42 -14.07
CA SER A 396 -22.84 -8.70 -15.35
C SER A 396 -21.84 -7.55 -15.26
N GLY A 397 -21.81 -6.83 -14.13
CA GLY A 397 -20.78 -5.83 -13.84
C GLY A 397 -19.35 -6.41 -13.78
N LEU A 398 -19.15 -7.64 -13.31
CA LEU A 398 -17.83 -8.30 -13.29
C LEU A 398 -17.35 -8.75 -14.67
N PHE A 399 -18.27 -9.09 -15.58
CA PHE A 399 -17.98 -9.70 -16.89
C PHE A 399 -18.29 -8.79 -18.10
N HIS A 400 -18.65 -7.53 -17.88
CA HIS A 400 -18.73 -6.52 -18.94
C HIS A 400 -17.35 -6.30 -19.59
#